data_AF-A0A6B0VKG5-F1
#
_entry.id   AF-A0A6B0VKG5-F1
#
_cell.length_a   1.000
_cell.length_b   1.000
_cell.length_c   1.000
_cell.angle_alpha   90.00
_cell.angle_beta   90.00
_cell.angle_gamma   90.00
#
_symmetry.space_group_name_H-M   'P 1'
#
loop_
_entity.id
_entity.type
_entity.pdbx_description
1 polymer ?
#
loop_
_entity_poly.entity_id
_entity_poly.type
_entity_poly.pdbx_seq_one_letter_code
_entity_poly.pdbx_strand_id
1 'polypeptide(L)'
;MASRGSEFGTSPAEGTEEDRLVRYGTSMFGGRPTFTLVRRETDGGGEWTLHELLPREQAEARRDRLERDGRSLSITPVEDLVSDIAGDDLLSKFDGWTWDEWAGAKVARLDPTRVRALQDVVREAIEGTPGDSSKVLTGGSGFVLLPETAGVRLAVAFRGVKPIQRIDRMRSLARGVARMSDEECYYWYAKCRSPSSPNGEKALRVLLTDHIK
;
A
#
# COMPACT_ATOMS: atom_id res chain seq x y z
N MET A 1 -28.70 -44.83 -22.85
CA MET A 1 -28.39 -43.44 -23.30
C MET A 1 -28.92 -42.50 -22.25
N ALA A 2 -28.09 -42.12 -21.29
CA ALA A 2 -28.41 -41.11 -20.29
C ALA A 2 -27.27 -40.09 -20.32
N SER A 3 -27.57 -38.89 -20.81
CA SER A 3 -26.69 -37.72 -20.68
C SER A 3 -27.49 -36.46 -21.01
N ARG A 4 -27.18 -35.40 -20.25
CA ARG A 4 -27.71 -34.01 -20.24
C ARG A 4 -28.74 -33.76 -19.14
N GLY A 5 -28.48 -32.88 -18.17
CA GLY A 5 -27.35 -31.97 -18.03
C GLY A 5 -27.20 -31.46 -16.61
N SER A 6 -25.96 -31.14 -16.28
CA SER A 6 -25.59 -30.29 -15.15
C SER A 6 -24.34 -29.54 -15.59
N GLU A 7 -24.54 -28.36 -16.15
CA GLU A 7 -23.48 -27.37 -16.35
C GLU A 7 -23.90 -26.11 -15.60
N PHE A 8 -23.73 -26.14 -14.28
CA PHE A 8 -23.47 -24.90 -13.54
C PHE A 8 -22.01 -24.54 -13.77
N GLY A 9 -21.74 -23.90 -14.90
CA GLY A 9 -20.50 -23.17 -15.10
C GLY A 9 -20.59 -21.85 -14.37
N THR A 10 -20.09 -21.79 -13.14
CA THR A 10 -19.87 -20.51 -12.46
C THR A 10 -18.70 -19.82 -13.16
N SER A 11 -19.01 -18.76 -13.90
CA SER A 11 -18.03 -17.88 -14.53
C SER A 11 -17.18 -17.18 -13.44
N PRO A 12 -15.85 -17.03 -13.58
CA PRO A 12 -14.99 -16.48 -12.53
C PRO A 12 -15.07 -14.94 -12.33
N ALA A 13 -16.04 -14.24 -12.89
CA ALA A 13 -15.91 -12.81 -13.18
C ALA A 13 -16.77 -11.81 -12.37
N GLU A 14 -17.60 -12.21 -11.41
CA GLU A 14 -18.44 -11.24 -10.68
C GLU A 14 -18.38 -11.44 -9.16
N GLY A 15 -17.39 -10.82 -8.51
CA GLY A 15 -17.43 -10.64 -7.06
C GLY A 15 -18.53 -9.63 -6.70
N THR A 16 -19.52 -10.05 -5.90
CA THR A 16 -20.64 -9.23 -5.44
C THR A 16 -20.15 -8.04 -4.61
N GLU A 17 -20.94 -6.96 -4.48
CA GLU A 17 -20.62 -5.80 -3.61
C GLU A 17 -20.25 -6.23 -2.17
N GLU A 18 -20.89 -7.30 -1.69
CA GLU A 18 -20.60 -7.95 -0.41
C GLU A 18 -19.18 -8.55 -0.35
N ASP A 19 -18.69 -9.18 -1.42
CA ASP A 19 -17.32 -9.72 -1.51
C ASP A 19 -16.27 -8.58 -1.54
N ARG A 20 -16.62 -7.43 -2.14
CA ARG A 20 -15.77 -6.23 -2.11
C ARG A 20 -15.67 -5.61 -0.72
N LEU A 21 -16.79 -5.49 -0.02
CA LEU A 21 -16.82 -5.00 1.36
C LEU A 21 -16.04 -5.91 2.30
N VAL A 22 -16.08 -7.23 2.09
CA VAL A 22 -15.29 -8.20 2.85
C VAL A 22 -13.79 -8.04 2.58
N ARG A 23 -13.38 -7.87 1.31
CA ARG A 23 -11.96 -7.79 0.94
C ARG A 23 -11.31 -6.43 1.23
N TYR A 24 -12.06 -5.34 1.10
CA TYR A 24 -11.53 -3.99 1.20
C TYR A 24 -12.03 -3.18 2.40
N GLY A 25 -13.00 -3.72 3.15
CA GLY A 25 -13.64 -3.06 4.28
C GLY A 25 -14.57 -1.92 3.87
N THR A 26 -15.10 -1.20 4.86
CA THR A 26 -15.86 0.04 4.64
C THR A 26 -14.90 1.22 4.53
N SER A 27 -14.20 1.34 3.40
CA SER A 27 -13.45 2.57 3.11
C SER A 27 -14.42 3.74 2.89
N MET A 28 -13.97 4.97 3.19
CA MET A 28 -14.68 6.22 2.83
C MET A 28 -15.03 6.32 1.32
N PHE A 29 -14.40 5.49 0.49
CA PHE A 29 -14.67 5.38 -0.95
C PHE A 29 -15.50 4.12 -1.33
N GLY A 30 -16.34 3.64 -0.42
CA GLY A 30 -17.31 2.57 -0.72
C GLY A 30 -16.69 1.17 -0.87
N GLY A 31 -15.65 0.86 -0.09
CA GLY A 31 -14.95 -0.42 -0.20
C GLY A 31 -14.03 -0.54 -1.41
N ARG A 32 -13.61 0.60 -1.97
CA ARG A 32 -12.50 0.65 -2.93
C ARG A 32 -11.15 0.52 -2.22
N PRO A 33 -10.15 -0.15 -2.82
CA PRO A 33 -8.78 -0.07 -2.35
C PRO A 33 -8.26 1.38 -2.34
N THR A 34 -7.63 1.77 -1.24
CA THR A 34 -7.12 3.13 -1.01
C THR A 34 -5.61 3.21 -1.04
N PHE A 35 -4.93 2.09 -1.26
CA PHE A 35 -3.48 2.04 -1.40
C PHE A 35 -3.06 1.07 -2.49
N THR A 36 -1.87 1.28 -3.03
CA THR A 36 -1.19 0.30 -3.89
C THR A 36 0.27 0.19 -3.49
N LEU A 37 0.76 -1.05 -3.44
CA LEU A 37 2.17 -1.36 -3.28
C LEU A 37 2.74 -1.80 -4.62
N VAL A 38 3.75 -1.09 -5.08
CA VAL A 38 4.41 -1.33 -6.36
C VAL A 38 5.84 -1.80 -6.13
N ARG A 39 6.20 -2.96 -6.68
CA ARG A 39 7.58 -3.47 -6.76
C ARG A 39 8.15 -3.22 -8.14
N ARG A 40 9.35 -2.65 -8.20
CA ARG A 40 10.15 -2.56 -9.43
C ARG A 40 11.48 -3.29 -9.22
N GLU A 41 11.86 -4.11 -10.20
CA GLU A 41 13.22 -4.68 -10.27
C GLU A 41 14.23 -3.57 -10.53
N THR A 42 15.38 -3.65 -9.86
CA THR A 42 16.56 -2.83 -10.13
C THR A 42 17.80 -3.72 -10.07
N ASP A 43 18.94 -3.24 -10.55
CA ASP A 43 20.21 -3.97 -10.49
C ASP A 43 20.60 -4.39 -9.05
N GLY A 44 20.12 -3.66 -8.03
CA GLY A 44 20.36 -3.93 -6.61
C GLY A 44 19.29 -4.79 -5.93
N GLY A 45 18.26 -5.22 -6.65
CA GLY A 45 17.11 -5.97 -6.16
C GLY A 45 15.79 -5.19 -6.25
N GLY A 46 14.73 -5.78 -5.68
CA GLY A 46 13.39 -5.19 -5.72
C GLY A 46 13.22 -3.98 -4.81
N GLU A 47 12.85 -2.84 -5.37
CA GLU A 47 12.41 -1.67 -4.62
C GLU A 47 10.89 -1.68 -4.46
N TRP A 48 10.43 -1.21 -3.30
CA TRP A 48 9.00 -1.09 -3.00
C TRP A 48 8.60 0.38 -2.89
N THR A 49 7.53 0.76 -3.58
CA THR A 49 6.91 2.08 -3.44
C THR A 49 5.44 1.92 -3.07
N LEU A 50 5.07 2.50 -1.92
CA LEU A 50 3.68 2.57 -1.46
C LEU A 50 3.07 3.90 -1.89
N HIS A 51 1.86 3.84 -2.45
CA HIS A 51 1.06 5.00 -2.81
C HIS A 51 -0.30 4.93 -2.11
N GLU A 52 -0.80 6.09 -1.67
CA GLU A 52 -2.19 6.28 -1.26
C GLU A 52 -2.98 6.70 -2.50
N LEU A 53 -4.05 5.98 -2.81
CA LEU A 53 -4.92 6.20 -3.95
C LEU A 53 -6.02 7.16 -3.54
N LEU A 54 -6.12 8.28 -4.26
CA LEU A 54 -7.09 9.34 -4.00
C LEU A 54 -7.65 9.86 -5.33
N PRO A 55 -8.85 10.45 -5.34
CA PRO A 55 -9.27 11.31 -6.44
C PRO A 55 -8.20 12.37 -6.73
N ARG A 56 -7.91 12.63 -8.00
CA ARG A 56 -6.82 13.49 -8.48
C ARG A 56 -6.90 14.87 -7.86
N GLU A 57 -8.09 15.48 -7.86
CA GLU A 57 -8.34 16.78 -7.22
C GLU A 57 -7.93 16.79 -5.73
N GLN A 58 -8.26 15.73 -4.98
CA GLN A 58 -7.87 15.62 -3.57
C GLN A 58 -6.37 15.45 -3.38
N ALA A 59 -5.73 14.69 -4.27
CA ALA A 59 -4.28 14.51 -4.28
C ALA A 59 -3.59 15.86 -4.54
N GLU A 60 -4.02 16.60 -5.55
CA GLU A 60 -3.50 17.92 -5.92
C GLU A 60 -3.68 18.94 -4.79
N ALA A 61 -4.88 19.04 -4.23
CA ALA A 61 -5.14 19.92 -3.07
C ALA A 61 -4.22 19.59 -1.88
N ARG A 62 -3.86 18.32 -1.69
CA ARG A 62 -2.91 17.89 -0.66
C ARG A 62 -1.47 18.25 -1.02
N ARG A 63 -1.04 18.11 -2.27
CA ARG A 63 0.27 18.56 -2.74
C ARG A 63 0.42 20.05 -2.49
N ASP A 64 -0.55 20.86 -2.90
CA ASP A 64 -0.51 22.31 -2.74
C ASP A 64 -0.41 22.71 -1.26
N ARG A 65 -1.10 22.01 -0.35
CA ARG A 65 -0.94 22.24 1.11
C ARG A 65 0.47 21.93 1.60
N LEU A 66 1.08 20.85 1.14
CA LEU A 66 2.43 20.48 1.53
C LEU A 66 3.48 21.44 0.97
N GLU A 67 3.28 21.91 -0.27
CA GLU A 67 4.20 22.83 -0.94
C GLU A 67 4.24 24.20 -0.26
N ARG A 68 3.11 24.67 0.29
CA ARG A 68 3.06 25.87 1.14
C ARG A 68 3.95 25.74 2.39
N ASP A 69 4.15 24.52 2.88
CA ASP A 69 5.03 24.21 4.02
C ASP A 69 6.45 23.79 3.57
N GLY A 70 6.81 24.02 2.30
CA GLY A 70 8.13 23.68 1.74
C GLY A 70 8.36 22.18 1.52
N ARG A 71 7.30 21.37 1.49
CA ARG A 71 7.38 19.92 1.30
C ARG A 71 6.79 19.54 -0.06
N SER A 72 7.44 18.63 -0.79
CA SER A 72 6.90 18.12 -2.05
C SER A 72 6.10 16.83 -1.87
N LEU A 73 5.08 16.64 -2.70
CA LEU A 73 4.32 15.41 -2.83
C LEU A 73 4.30 14.98 -4.30
N SER A 74 4.86 13.80 -4.57
CA SER A 74 4.80 13.18 -5.89
C SER A 74 3.43 12.53 -6.05
N ILE A 75 2.74 12.88 -7.12
CA ILE A 75 1.44 12.31 -7.51
C ILE A 75 1.59 11.77 -8.92
N THR A 76 1.03 10.59 -9.17
CA THR A 76 1.09 9.92 -10.47
C THR A 76 -0.29 9.33 -10.76
N PRO A 77 -0.86 9.50 -11.97
CA PRO A 77 -2.08 8.82 -12.37
C PRO A 77 -2.00 7.31 -12.10
N VAL A 78 -3.12 6.69 -11.71
CA VAL A 78 -3.09 5.27 -11.31
C VAL A 78 -2.68 4.36 -12.48
N GLU A 79 -3.11 4.69 -13.70
CA GLU A 79 -2.66 4.05 -14.95
C GLU A 79 -1.14 4.06 -15.11
N ASP A 80 -0.51 5.21 -14.92
CA ASP A 80 0.94 5.38 -15.05
C ASP A 80 1.74 4.67 -13.94
N LEU A 81 1.13 4.38 -12.80
CA LEU A 81 1.83 3.66 -11.72
C LEU A 81 2.17 2.23 -12.11
N VAL A 82 1.33 1.62 -12.96
CA VAL A 82 1.35 0.19 -13.28
C VAL A 82 1.54 -0.11 -14.76
N SER A 83 1.47 0.88 -15.66
CA SER A 83 1.65 0.73 -17.11
C SER A 83 2.91 -0.08 -17.46
N ASP A 84 4.06 0.29 -16.90
CA ASP A 84 5.35 -0.38 -17.11
C ASP A 84 5.46 -1.80 -16.50
N ILE A 85 4.50 -2.18 -15.66
CA ILE A 85 4.52 -3.44 -14.89
C ILE A 85 3.53 -4.45 -15.45
N ALA A 86 2.41 -3.93 -15.92
CA ALA A 86 1.17 -4.66 -16.01
C ALA A 86 0.60 -4.66 -17.43
N GLY A 87 0.97 -3.67 -18.26
CA GLY A 87 0.26 -3.35 -19.49
C GLY A 87 -1.18 -2.90 -19.21
N ASP A 88 -1.87 -2.41 -20.25
CA ASP A 88 -3.21 -1.82 -20.13
C ASP A 88 -4.28 -2.82 -19.64
N ASP A 89 -4.08 -4.13 -19.89
CA ASP A 89 -5.03 -5.21 -19.60
C ASP A 89 -5.04 -5.65 -18.11
N LEU A 90 -4.15 -5.14 -17.26
CA LEU A 90 -4.14 -5.54 -15.85
C LEU A 90 -5.05 -4.66 -15.00
N LEU A 91 -5.20 -3.36 -15.27
CA LEU A 91 -6.15 -2.52 -14.54
C LEU A 91 -7.60 -2.91 -14.78
N SER A 92 -7.92 -3.35 -16.00
CA SER A 92 -9.21 -3.96 -16.36
C SER A 92 -9.49 -5.26 -15.61
N LYS A 93 -8.45 -6.01 -15.20
CA LYS A 93 -8.60 -7.25 -14.40
C LYS A 93 -8.96 -7.00 -12.93
N PHE A 94 -8.81 -5.77 -12.42
CA PHE A 94 -9.28 -5.42 -11.07
C PHE A 94 -10.76 -5.01 -11.09
N ASP A 95 -11.56 -5.88 -11.70
CA ASP A 95 -12.98 -5.70 -12.00
C ASP A 95 -13.73 -5.01 -10.85
N GLY A 96 -14.27 -3.82 -11.12
CA GLY A 96 -15.17 -3.13 -10.19
C GLY A 96 -14.93 -1.66 -9.91
N TRP A 97 -13.78 -1.10 -10.29
CA TRP A 97 -13.46 0.30 -10.03
C TRP A 97 -12.87 1.02 -11.24
N THR A 98 -13.40 2.20 -11.56
CA THR A 98 -12.84 3.10 -12.58
C THR A 98 -11.76 3.97 -11.97
N TRP A 99 -10.53 3.89 -12.49
CA TRP A 99 -9.36 4.66 -12.01
C TRP A 99 -9.16 5.99 -12.75
N ASP A 100 -10.06 6.32 -13.67
CA ASP A 100 -10.12 7.64 -14.31
C ASP A 100 -10.24 8.74 -13.25
N GLU A 101 -9.44 9.81 -13.39
CA GLU A 101 -9.32 10.88 -12.39
C GLU A 101 -8.87 10.42 -10.98
N TRP A 102 -8.21 9.26 -10.87
CA TRP A 102 -7.50 8.86 -9.64
C TRP A 102 -5.99 8.99 -9.79
N ALA A 103 -5.33 9.23 -8.66
CA ALA A 103 -3.88 9.29 -8.62
C ALA A 103 -3.34 8.63 -7.35
N GLY A 104 -2.13 8.07 -7.46
CA GLY A 104 -1.34 7.64 -6.31
C GLY A 104 -0.47 8.77 -5.79
N ALA A 105 -0.74 9.22 -4.58
CA ALA A 105 0.15 10.07 -3.81
C ALA A 105 1.24 9.21 -3.16
N LYS A 106 2.51 9.44 -3.53
CA LYS A 106 3.64 8.65 -3.02
C LYS A 106 3.80 8.80 -1.50
N VAL A 107 3.63 7.70 -0.77
CA VAL A 107 3.84 7.65 0.68
C VAL A 107 5.34 7.52 0.98
N ALA A 108 5.96 6.48 0.45
CA ALA A 108 7.38 6.20 0.64
C ALA A 108 7.89 5.17 -0.40
N ARG A 109 9.16 5.31 -0.77
CA ARG A 109 9.94 4.32 -1.53
C ARG A 109 11.01 3.75 -0.62
N LEU A 110 11.21 2.44 -0.68
CA LEU A 110 12.18 1.68 0.08
C LEU A 110 13.13 0.95 -0.87
N ASP A 111 14.41 1.06 -0.57
CA ASP A 111 15.47 0.28 -1.22
C ASP A 111 15.43 -1.20 -0.78
N PRO A 112 16.16 -2.09 -1.49
CA PRO A 112 16.13 -3.52 -1.22
C PRO A 112 16.54 -3.92 0.21
N THR A 113 17.36 -3.13 0.92
CA THR A 113 17.74 -3.43 2.30
C THR A 113 16.57 -3.22 3.26
N ARG A 114 15.82 -2.12 3.08
CA ARG A 114 14.63 -1.82 3.88
C ARG A 114 13.48 -2.77 3.56
N VAL A 115 13.34 -3.16 2.29
CA VAL A 115 12.39 -4.19 1.84
C VAL A 115 12.63 -5.51 2.59
N ARG A 116 13.87 -6.00 2.64
CA ARG A 116 14.21 -7.22 3.40
C ARG A 116 13.86 -7.14 4.88
N ALA A 117 13.97 -5.96 5.50
CA ALA A 117 13.63 -5.77 6.90
C ALA A 117 12.11 -5.75 7.17
N LEU A 118 11.29 -5.48 6.15
CA LEU A 118 9.84 -5.36 6.23
C LEU A 118 9.08 -6.52 5.60
N GLN A 119 9.79 -7.54 5.12
CA GLN A 119 9.21 -8.63 4.32
C GLN A 119 8.03 -9.32 5.01
N ASP A 120 8.14 -9.57 6.32
CA ASP A 120 7.09 -10.24 7.09
C ASP A 120 5.83 -9.37 7.24
N VAL A 121 6.01 -8.09 7.59
CA VAL A 121 4.91 -7.13 7.74
C VAL A 121 4.19 -6.91 6.42
N VAL A 122 4.93 -6.86 5.31
CA VAL A 122 4.33 -6.75 3.98
C VAL A 122 3.62 -8.03 3.59
N ARG A 123 4.22 -9.21 3.80
CA ARG A 123 3.55 -10.49 3.52
C ARG A 123 2.20 -10.58 4.23
N GLU A 124 2.17 -10.30 5.52
CA GLU A 124 0.95 -10.32 6.33
C GLU A 124 -0.08 -9.29 5.83
N ALA A 125 0.36 -8.05 5.55
CA ALA A 125 -0.56 -7.00 5.11
C ALA A 125 -1.15 -7.21 3.70
N ILE A 126 -0.45 -7.94 2.83
CA ILE A 126 -0.94 -8.18 1.45
C ILE A 126 -1.58 -9.56 1.28
N GLU A 127 -1.56 -10.41 2.30
CA GLU A 127 -2.24 -11.70 2.28
C GLU A 127 -3.75 -11.48 2.08
N GLY A 128 -4.34 -12.25 1.15
CA GLY A 128 -5.75 -12.10 0.78
C GLY A 128 -6.11 -10.85 -0.05
N THR A 129 -5.13 -10.00 -0.40
CA THR A 129 -5.38 -8.80 -1.22
C THR A 129 -5.33 -9.11 -2.72
N PRO A 130 -6.21 -8.50 -3.55
CA PRO A 130 -6.15 -8.68 -5.00
C PRO A 130 -4.89 -8.09 -5.64
N GLY A 131 -4.31 -8.85 -6.59
CA GLY A 131 -3.16 -8.46 -7.39
C GLY A 131 -2.06 -9.52 -7.45
N ASP A 132 -0.91 -9.14 -7.99
CA ASP A 132 0.24 -10.03 -8.19
C ASP A 132 1.08 -10.16 -6.91
N SER A 133 0.46 -10.56 -5.80
CA SER A 133 1.10 -10.68 -4.49
C SER A 133 2.35 -11.57 -4.53
N SER A 134 2.32 -12.65 -5.31
CA SER A 134 3.48 -13.51 -5.56
C SER A 134 4.65 -12.75 -6.20
N LYS A 135 4.41 -11.94 -7.25
CA LYS A 135 5.48 -11.13 -7.88
C LYS A 135 6.00 -10.05 -6.92
N VAL A 136 5.11 -9.42 -6.17
CA VAL A 136 5.50 -8.41 -5.16
C VAL A 136 6.38 -9.02 -4.05
N LEU A 137 6.13 -10.26 -3.63
CA LEU A 137 6.86 -10.90 -2.52
C LEU A 137 8.10 -11.67 -2.95
N THR A 138 8.06 -12.35 -4.10
CA THR A 138 9.05 -13.38 -4.46
C THR A 138 10.00 -12.98 -5.58
N GLY A 139 9.67 -11.99 -6.41
CA GLY A 139 10.55 -11.49 -7.48
C GLY A 139 9.82 -10.93 -8.71
N GLY A 140 10.51 -10.09 -9.49
CA GLY A 140 9.94 -9.42 -10.68
C GLY A 140 9.17 -8.13 -10.38
N SER A 141 8.95 -7.32 -11.41
CA SER A 141 8.07 -6.15 -11.27
C SER A 141 6.63 -6.59 -11.04
N GLY A 142 5.94 -5.96 -10.11
CA GLY A 142 4.58 -6.36 -9.72
C GLY A 142 3.89 -5.31 -8.86
N PHE A 143 2.60 -5.47 -8.64
CA PHE A 143 1.84 -4.59 -7.74
C PHE A 143 0.65 -5.32 -7.10
N VAL A 144 0.15 -4.75 -6.02
CA VAL A 144 -1.07 -5.19 -5.32
C VAL A 144 -1.89 -3.98 -4.88
N LEU A 145 -3.22 -4.12 -4.95
CA LEU A 145 -4.16 -3.15 -4.40
C LEU A 145 -4.49 -3.52 -2.97
N LEU A 146 -4.47 -2.53 -2.08
CA LEU A 146 -4.57 -2.76 -0.65
C LEU A 146 -5.82 -2.11 -0.05
N PRO A 147 -6.48 -2.78 0.91
CA PRO A 147 -7.44 -2.12 1.79
C PRO A 147 -6.79 -1.00 2.57
N GLU A 148 -7.63 -0.11 3.11
CA GLU A 148 -7.19 1.03 3.91
C GLU A 148 -6.38 0.61 5.13
N THR A 149 -6.86 -0.38 5.88
CA THR A 149 -6.18 -0.88 7.10
C THR A 149 -4.77 -1.40 6.80
N ALA A 150 -4.63 -2.25 5.78
CA ALA A 150 -3.32 -2.75 5.34
C ALA A 150 -2.41 -1.61 4.85
N GLY A 151 -2.94 -0.73 4.00
CA GLY A 151 -2.20 0.40 3.45
C GLY A 151 -1.71 1.38 4.52
N VAL A 152 -2.54 1.69 5.52
CA VAL A 152 -2.19 2.53 6.67
C VAL A 152 -1.08 1.90 7.51
N ARG A 153 -1.20 0.60 7.83
CA ARG A 153 -0.16 -0.13 8.57
C ARG A 153 1.18 -0.12 7.82
N LEU A 154 1.16 -0.40 6.52
CA LEU A 154 2.37 -0.34 5.69
C LEU A 154 2.92 1.09 5.57
N ALA A 155 2.06 2.12 5.51
CA ALA A 155 2.49 3.50 5.47
C ALA A 155 3.26 3.91 6.74
N VAL A 156 2.77 3.49 7.91
CA VAL A 156 3.46 3.69 9.20
C VAL A 156 4.81 2.98 9.19
N ALA A 157 4.84 1.71 8.78
CA ALA A 157 6.07 0.92 8.73
C ALA A 157 7.11 1.53 7.78
N PHE A 158 6.71 1.89 6.55
CA PHE A 158 7.60 2.42 5.51
C PHE A 158 8.19 3.77 5.92
N ARG A 159 7.36 4.69 6.42
CA ARG A 159 7.83 6.00 6.92
C ARG A 159 8.76 5.84 8.12
N GLY A 160 8.41 4.92 9.03
CA GLY A 160 9.19 4.63 10.22
C GLY A 160 10.60 4.11 9.91
N VAL A 161 10.74 3.13 9.00
CA VAL A 161 12.06 2.54 8.69
C VAL A 161 12.91 3.39 7.76
N LYS A 162 12.31 4.27 6.95
CA LYS A 162 13.04 4.99 5.88
C LYS A 162 14.32 5.68 6.37
N PRO A 163 14.36 6.42 7.49
CA PRO A 163 15.59 7.06 7.96
C PRO A 163 16.50 6.15 8.83
N ILE A 164 16.08 4.93 9.16
CA ILE A 164 16.87 4.00 9.98
C ILE A 164 17.95 3.35 9.12
N GLN A 165 19.17 3.20 9.64
CA GLN A 165 20.27 2.49 8.96
C GLN A 165 20.55 1.11 9.57
N ARG A 166 20.41 0.97 10.90
CA ARG A 166 20.64 -0.29 11.60
C ARG A 166 19.49 -1.29 11.38
N ILE A 167 19.80 -2.47 10.87
CA ILE A 167 18.81 -3.51 10.48
C ILE A 167 18.02 -4.05 11.68
N ASP A 168 18.64 -4.23 12.84
CA ASP A 168 17.96 -4.65 14.06
C ASP A 168 16.88 -3.64 14.50
N ARG A 169 17.17 -2.34 14.40
CA ARG A 169 16.18 -1.27 14.64
C ARG A 169 15.07 -1.24 13.60
N MET A 170 15.36 -1.51 12.33
CA MET A 170 14.33 -1.66 11.29
C MET A 170 13.38 -2.82 11.62
N ARG A 171 13.94 -3.99 11.95
CA ARG A 171 13.17 -5.19 12.32
C ARG A 171 12.35 -4.98 13.58
N SER A 172 12.87 -4.26 14.55
CA SER A 172 12.13 -3.93 15.77
C SER A 172 10.97 -2.98 15.49
N LEU A 173 11.19 -1.93 14.69
CA LEU A 173 10.11 -1.06 14.25
C LEU A 173 9.03 -1.84 13.49
N ALA A 174 9.43 -2.70 12.56
CA ALA A 174 8.52 -3.54 11.79
C ALA A 174 7.64 -4.41 12.70
N ARG A 175 8.24 -5.11 13.68
CA ARG A 175 7.50 -5.91 14.67
C ARG A 175 6.60 -5.07 15.56
N GLY A 176 7.05 -3.89 15.95
CA GLY A 176 6.27 -2.95 16.73
C GLY A 176 5.00 -2.52 15.98
N VAL A 177 5.13 -2.17 14.70
CA VAL A 177 4.00 -1.84 13.84
C VAL A 177 3.09 -3.04 13.60
N ALA A 178 3.62 -4.25 13.41
CA ALA A 178 2.81 -5.46 13.26
C ALA A 178 1.90 -5.73 14.48
N ARG A 179 2.36 -5.36 15.68
CA ARG A 179 1.62 -5.56 16.93
C ARG A 179 0.64 -4.43 17.27
N MET A 180 0.66 -3.32 16.55
CA MET A 180 -0.28 -2.22 16.77
C MET A 180 -1.70 -2.65 16.41
N SER A 181 -2.67 -2.15 17.16
CA SER A 181 -4.07 -2.11 16.72
C SER A 181 -4.23 -1.27 15.45
N ASP A 182 -5.37 -1.40 14.78
CA ASP A 182 -5.67 -0.58 13.61
C ASP A 182 -5.82 0.89 14.02
N GLU A 183 -6.43 1.17 15.17
CA GLU A 183 -6.59 2.51 15.73
C GLU A 183 -5.23 3.19 15.98
N GLU A 184 -4.27 2.46 16.53
CA GLU A 184 -2.90 2.96 16.70
C GLU A 184 -2.24 3.24 15.36
N CYS A 185 -2.44 2.37 14.36
CA CYS A 185 -1.92 2.59 13.00
C CYS A 185 -2.53 3.86 12.38
N TYR A 186 -3.84 4.07 12.50
CA TYR A 186 -4.51 5.28 12.02
C TYR A 186 -4.01 6.53 12.74
N TYR A 187 -3.87 6.49 14.06
CA TYR A 187 -3.33 7.59 14.85
C TYR A 187 -1.91 7.96 14.39
N TRP A 188 -1.01 6.97 14.29
CA TRP A 188 0.36 7.20 13.86
C TRP A 188 0.45 7.64 12.41
N TYR A 189 -0.41 7.14 11.53
CA TYR A 189 -0.48 7.58 10.16
C TYR A 189 -0.86 9.06 10.06
N ALA A 190 -1.92 9.47 10.76
CA ALA A 190 -2.35 10.86 10.87
C ALA A 190 -1.25 11.77 11.45
N LYS A 191 -0.58 11.33 12.53
CA LYS A 191 0.54 12.06 13.15
C LYS A 191 1.74 12.20 12.21
N CYS A 192 2.11 11.16 11.46
CA CYS A 192 3.25 11.20 10.55
C CYS A 192 2.99 12.07 9.29
N ARG A 193 1.75 12.11 8.80
CA ARG A 193 1.40 12.90 7.61
C ARG A 193 1.14 14.37 7.92
N SER A 194 0.80 14.72 9.16
CA SER A 194 0.39 16.07 9.51
C SER A 194 1.55 17.07 9.36
N PRO A 195 1.39 18.14 8.56
CA PRO A 195 2.38 19.22 8.50
C PRO A 195 2.57 19.93 9.84
N SER A 196 1.52 20.01 10.66
CA SER A 196 1.56 20.62 12.00
C SER A 196 2.19 19.73 13.08
N SER A 197 2.60 18.49 12.74
CA SER A 197 3.26 17.57 13.66
C SER A 197 4.57 17.04 13.04
N PRO A 198 5.58 17.90 12.81
CA PRO A 198 6.79 17.55 12.05
C PRO A 198 7.61 16.42 12.67
N ASN A 199 7.42 16.16 13.97
CA ASN A 199 8.13 15.13 14.72
C ASN A 199 7.41 13.77 14.80
N GLY A 200 6.27 13.59 14.11
CA GLY A 200 5.48 12.35 14.20
C GLY A 200 6.29 11.08 13.91
N GLU A 201 7.01 11.07 12.79
CA GLU A 201 7.85 9.92 12.40
C GLU A 201 9.01 9.69 13.40
N LYS A 202 9.57 10.77 13.96
CA LYS A 202 10.64 10.67 14.97
C LYS A 202 10.12 10.06 16.27
N ALA A 203 8.97 10.52 16.74
CA ALA A 203 8.33 10.02 17.95
C ALA A 203 7.97 8.53 17.82
N LEU A 204 7.41 8.13 16.68
CA LEU A 204 7.15 6.72 16.35
C LEU A 204 8.42 5.87 16.46
N ARG A 205 9.54 6.34 15.87
CA ARG A 205 10.81 5.61 15.93
C ARG A 205 11.36 5.49 17.35
N VAL A 206 11.25 6.53 18.16
CA VAL A 206 11.65 6.47 19.58
C VAL A 206 10.81 5.41 20.28
N LEU A 207 9.48 5.52 20.22
CA LEU A 207 8.57 4.57 20.84
C LEU A 207 8.91 3.10 20.50
N LEU A 208 9.17 2.81 19.22
CA LEU A 208 9.33 1.44 18.74
C LEU A 208 10.76 0.91 18.73
N THR A 209 11.78 1.75 18.95
CA THR A 209 13.18 1.32 18.82
C THR A 209 14.10 1.74 19.95
N ASP A 210 13.64 2.54 20.92
CA ASP A 210 14.51 3.07 22.00
C ASP A 210 15.05 1.99 22.94
N HIS A 211 14.37 0.85 23.02
CA HIS A 211 14.85 -0.32 23.76
C HIS A 211 16.10 -0.98 23.13
N ILE A 212 16.50 -0.58 21.92
CA ILE A 212 17.69 -1.08 21.23
C ILE A 212 18.83 -0.07 21.38
N LYS A 213 19.83 -0.47 22.17
CA LYS A 213 21.07 0.30 22.40
C LYS A 213 22.01 0.21 21.20
#